data_AF-A0A9K3CTV2-F1
#
_entry.id   AF-A0A9K3CTV2-F1
#
_cell.length_a   1.000
_cell.length_b   1.000
_cell.length_c   1.000
_cell.angle_alpha   90.00
_cell.angle_beta   90.00
_cell.angle_gamma   90.00
#
_symmetry.space_group_name_H-M   'P 1'
#
loop_
_entity.id
_entity.type
_entity.pdbx_description
1 polymer ?
#
loop_
_entity_poly.entity_id
_entity_poly.type
_entity_poly.pdbx_seq_one_letter_code
_entity_poly.pdbx_strand_id
1 'polypeptide(L)'
;MSRVLPLPGPDGRIDWRPLETWPSGQGYSHVKGAPMPEWNIPDPVYGRRFARGQAIDPTQVNSVFPDQGVTLTCHDMQTQAEGIGRHDMGLYSLGTEAGQPVAVALPNTAEAATSMVGIMSSGFILVFVSPSDAVELGRRLSATHCAALIVQRQYQGRDTIAMLESMPEAEGVIKVWRENQCYRDGKEVPQLD
;
A
#
# COMPACT_ATOMS: atom_id res chain seq x y z
N MET A 1 23.46 -9.43 -14.00
CA MET A 1 22.55 -10.24 -14.84
C MET A 1 22.35 -9.50 -16.16
N SER A 2 22.86 -10.04 -17.25
CA SER A 2 22.70 -9.49 -18.61
C SER A 2 21.22 -9.61 -19.03
N ARG A 3 20.60 -8.47 -19.38
CA ARG A 3 19.21 -8.47 -19.88
C ARG A 3 19.21 -8.94 -21.33
N VAL A 4 18.40 -9.95 -21.62
CA VAL A 4 18.18 -10.47 -22.98
C VAL A 4 16.74 -10.15 -23.35
N LEU A 5 16.52 -9.60 -24.54
CA LEU A 5 15.18 -9.37 -25.09
C LEU A 5 14.96 -10.30 -26.27
N PRO A 6 13.77 -10.94 -26.39
CA PRO A 6 13.46 -11.79 -27.52
C PRO A 6 13.21 -10.95 -28.78
N LEU A 7 13.88 -11.28 -29.88
CA LEU A 7 13.51 -10.78 -31.20
C LEU A 7 13.21 -11.94 -32.17
N PRO A 8 12.22 -11.78 -33.07
CA PRO A 8 12.00 -12.75 -34.14
C PRO A 8 13.18 -12.71 -35.12
N GLY A 9 13.85 -13.84 -35.27
CA GLY A 9 14.91 -14.06 -36.25
C GLY A 9 14.36 -14.19 -37.67
N PRO A 10 15.25 -14.13 -38.68
CA PRO A 10 14.86 -14.17 -40.09
C PRO A 10 14.22 -15.50 -40.52
N ASP A 11 14.36 -16.57 -39.73
CA ASP A 11 13.70 -17.86 -39.88
C ASP A 11 12.44 -18.03 -38.99
N GLY A 12 12.01 -16.96 -38.32
CA GLY A 12 10.90 -16.96 -37.37
C GLY A 12 11.24 -17.49 -35.97
N ARG A 13 12.50 -17.87 -35.70
CA ARG A 13 12.93 -18.31 -34.36
C ARG A 13 13.37 -17.14 -33.50
N ILE A 14 13.05 -17.16 -32.22
CA ILE A 14 13.46 -16.09 -31.29
C ILE A 14 14.97 -16.18 -31.05
N ASP A 15 15.71 -15.12 -31.42
CA ASP A 15 17.15 -14.99 -31.16
C ASP A 15 17.36 -14.25 -29.84
N TRP A 16 18.14 -14.87 -28.95
CA TRP A 16 18.40 -14.40 -27.60
C TRP A 16 19.83 -13.85 -27.51
N ARG A 17 20.04 -12.60 -27.97
CA ARG A 17 21.38 -11.96 -27.93
C ARG A 17 21.52 -10.94 -26.80
N PRO A 18 22.71 -10.85 -26.17
CA PRO A 18 23.02 -9.78 -25.24
C PRO A 18 22.89 -8.39 -25.88
N LEU A 19 22.23 -7.46 -25.19
CA LEU A 19 22.04 -6.05 -25.61
C LEU A 19 23.34 -5.34 -25.98
N GLU A 20 24.48 -5.78 -25.45
CA GLU A 20 25.81 -5.21 -25.66
C GLU A 20 26.34 -5.39 -27.09
N THR A 21 25.77 -6.30 -27.87
CA THR A 21 26.20 -6.58 -29.25
C THR A 21 25.42 -5.80 -30.32
N TRP A 22 24.53 -4.89 -29.91
CA TRP A 22 23.65 -4.19 -30.84
C TRP A 22 24.40 -3.04 -31.53
N PRO A 23 24.46 -3.00 -32.87
CA PRO A 23 25.04 -1.88 -33.58
C PRO A 23 24.17 -0.64 -33.36
N SER A 24 24.69 0.33 -32.62
CA SER A 24 24.09 1.65 -32.48
C SER A 24 24.02 2.31 -33.86
N GLY A 25 22.86 2.29 -34.52
CA GLY A 25 22.70 2.95 -35.82
C GLY A 25 21.56 2.48 -36.74
N GLN A 26 20.86 1.38 -36.44
CA GLN A 26 19.85 0.81 -37.33
C GLN A 26 18.40 1.23 -37.06
N GLY A 27 18.12 2.51 -36.82
CA GLY A 27 16.74 3.04 -36.87
C GLY A 27 15.73 2.52 -35.82
N TYR A 28 16.16 1.74 -34.82
CA TYR A 28 15.31 1.34 -33.71
C TYR A 28 15.31 2.39 -32.60
N SER A 29 14.13 2.93 -32.28
CA SER A 29 13.92 3.79 -31.11
C SER A 29 14.17 2.99 -29.83
N HIS A 30 15.34 3.18 -29.23
CA HIS A 30 15.65 2.65 -27.91
C HIS A 30 16.07 3.81 -27.00
N VAL A 31 15.67 3.73 -25.74
CA VAL A 31 16.10 4.66 -24.69
C VAL A 31 16.90 3.86 -23.67
N LYS A 32 18.17 4.23 -23.48
CA LYS A 32 19.00 3.70 -22.42
C LYS A 32 18.84 4.60 -21.20
N GLY A 33 18.31 4.06 -20.10
CA GLY A 33 18.27 4.76 -18.82
C GLY A 33 19.68 5.04 -18.29
N ALA A 34 19.82 6.03 -17.40
CA ALA A 34 21.05 6.25 -16.66
C ALA A 34 21.50 4.95 -15.96
N PRO A 35 22.81 4.70 -15.80
CA PRO A 35 23.28 3.59 -14.99
C PRO A 35 22.58 3.65 -13.63
N MET A 36 22.02 2.51 -13.21
CA MET A 36 21.34 2.42 -11.93
C MET A 36 22.33 2.86 -10.85
N PRO A 37 22.01 3.87 -10.02
CA PRO A 37 22.95 4.36 -9.04
C PRO A 37 23.24 3.21 -8.06
N GLU A 38 24.44 3.16 -7.47
CA GLU A 38 24.93 2.06 -6.61
C GLU A 38 24.11 1.81 -5.33
N TRP A 39 22.95 2.44 -5.18
CA TRP A 39 21.95 2.05 -4.21
C TRP A 39 21.57 0.61 -4.51
N ASN A 40 22.17 -0.31 -3.73
CA ASN A 40 21.78 -1.71 -3.62
C ASN A 40 20.29 -1.80 -3.86
N ILE A 41 19.87 -2.57 -4.88
CA ILE A 41 18.45 -2.83 -5.15
C ILE A 41 17.86 -3.18 -3.79
N PRO A 42 17.01 -2.31 -3.21
CA PRO A 42 16.50 -2.54 -1.88
C PRO A 42 15.77 -3.88 -1.88
N ASP A 43 15.71 -4.56 -0.72
CA ASP A 43 14.92 -5.78 -0.56
C ASP A 43 13.55 -5.59 -1.27
N PRO A 44 13.20 -6.46 -2.24
CA PRO A 44 12.00 -6.28 -3.04
C PRO A 44 10.73 -6.41 -2.20
N VAL A 45 10.82 -6.94 -0.98
CA VAL A 45 9.70 -7.09 -0.06
C VAL A 45 9.64 -5.87 0.85
N TYR A 46 8.69 -4.99 0.58
CA TYR A 46 8.49 -3.74 1.31
C TYR A 46 8.41 -3.94 2.84
N GLY A 47 7.66 -4.95 3.30
CA GLY A 47 7.55 -5.27 4.73
C GLY A 47 8.88 -5.63 5.39
N ARG A 48 9.78 -6.36 4.71
CA ARG A 48 11.11 -6.68 5.25
C ARG A 48 12.01 -5.46 5.34
N ARG A 49 11.92 -4.57 4.34
CA ARG A 49 12.64 -3.30 4.36
C ARG A 49 12.19 -2.44 5.54
N PHE A 50 10.89 -2.41 5.82
CA PHE A 50 10.34 -1.66 6.95
C PHE A 50 10.80 -2.23 8.29
N ALA A 51 10.71 -3.55 8.47
CA ALA A 51 11.21 -4.24 9.67
C ALA A 51 12.72 -4.02 9.89
N ARG A 52 13.52 -3.97 8.81
CA ARG A 52 14.96 -3.67 8.91
C ARG A 52 15.22 -2.24 9.39
N GLY A 53 14.43 -1.26 8.96
CA GLY A 53 14.54 0.12 9.43
C GLY A 53 14.30 0.22 10.95
N GLN A 54 13.26 -0.45 11.44
CA GLN A 54 12.97 -0.54 12.87
C GLN A 54 14.11 -1.20 13.66
N ALA A 55 14.73 -2.26 13.12
CA ALA A 55 15.83 -2.95 13.78
C ALA A 55 17.13 -2.11 13.89
N ILE A 56 17.28 -1.07 13.05
CA ILE A 56 18.44 -0.17 13.08
C ILE A 56 18.24 0.93 14.13
N ASP A 57 17.11 1.63 14.08
CA ASP A 57 16.74 2.64 15.08
C ASP A 57 15.21 2.69 15.21
N PRO A 58 14.64 2.05 16.25
CA PRO A 58 13.20 2.02 16.45
C PRO A 58 12.62 3.40 16.81
N THR A 59 13.45 4.30 17.35
CA THR A 59 13.04 5.65 17.80
C THR A 59 13.15 6.69 16.71
N GLN A 60 13.77 6.36 15.57
CA GLN A 60 13.89 7.26 14.44
C GLN A 60 12.51 7.72 13.97
N VAL A 61 12.35 9.03 13.81
CA VAL A 61 11.14 9.61 13.22
C VAL A 61 10.99 9.09 11.78
N ASN A 62 9.84 8.46 11.53
CA ASN A 62 9.49 7.92 10.23
C ASN A 62 8.61 8.90 9.44
N SER A 63 7.55 9.39 10.08
CA SER A 63 6.52 10.23 9.44
C SER A 63 5.99 11.28 10.41
N VAL A 64 5.61 12.44 9.90
CA VAL A 64 5.03 13.56 10.67
C VAL A 64 3.73 13.98 10.00
N PHE A 65 2.64 14.07 10.76
CA PHE A 65 1.31 14.51 10.34
C PHE A 65 0.93 15.77 11.14
N PRO A 66 1.32 16.97 10.68
CA PRO A 66 1.18 18.21 11.45
C PRO A 66 -0.27 18.55 11.81
N ASP A 67 -1.18 18.36 10.86
CA ASP A 67 -2.61 18.65 11.04
C ASP A 67 -3.29 17.76 12.10
N GLN A 68 -2.66 16.61 12.42
CA GLN A 68 -3.11 15.72 13.49
C GLN A 68 -2.28 15.90 14.78
N GLY A 69 -1.18 16.67 14.75
CA GLY A 69 -0.23 16.74 15.85
C GLY A 69 0.51 15.42 16.11
N VAL A 70 0.65 14.56 15.10
CA VAL A 70 1.17 13.19 15.24
C VAL A 70 2.56 13.08 14.62
N THR A 71 3.47 12.44 15.34
CA THR A 71 4.76 11.99 14.81
C THR A 71 4.87 10.50 15.08
N LEU A 72 5.11 9.72 14.03
CA LEU A 72 5.32 8.28 14.12
C LEU A 72 6.81 7.99 14.06
N THR A 73 7.31 7.25 15.05
CA THR A 73 8.61 6.58 14.95
C THR A 73 8.51 5.35 14.05
N CYS A 74 9.66 4.79 13.65
CA CYS A 74 9.71 3.48 12.97
C CYS A 74 8.99 2.39 13.78
N HIS A 75 9.14 2.41 15.12
CA HIS A 75 8.44 1.49 16.01
C HIS A 75 6.92 1.70 16.01
N ASP A 76 6.44 2.94 16.09
CA ASP A 76 5.00 3.24 16.10
C ASP A 76 4.33 2.80 14.80
N MET A 77 4.96 3.14 13.66
CA MET A 77 4.44 2.77 12.34
C MET A 77 4.36 1.24 12.19
N GLN A 78 5.40 0.50 12.60
CA GLN A 78 5.40 -0.96 12.52
C GLN A 78 4.33 -1.56 13.43
N THR A 79 4.27 -1.13 14.69
CA THR A 79 3.31 -1.65 15.68
C THR A 79 1.87 -1.48 15.18
N GLN A 80 1.55 -0.31 14.64
CA GLN A 80 0.22 -0.05 14.08
C GLN A 80 -0.03 -0.83 12.78
N ALA A 81 0.97 -0.95 11.91
CA ALA A 81 0.86 -1.70 10.66
C ALA A 81 0.64 -3.21 10.88
N GLU A 82 1.34 -3.80 11.85
CA GLU A 82 1.19 -5.23 12.20
C GLU A 82 -0.23 -5.56 12.66
N GLY A 83 -0.91 -4.63 13.33
CA GLY A 83 -2.30 -4.81 13.75
C GLY A 83 -3.27 -5.04 12.59
N ILE A 84 -2.97 -4.53 11.39
CA ILE A 84 -3.87 -4.60 10.23
C ILE A 84 -4.07 -6.04 9.76
N GLY A 85 -3.00 -6.83 9.63
CA GLY A 85 -3.05 -8.21 9.17
C GLY A 85 -2.89 -9.23 10.28
N ARG A 86 -3.39 -8.95 11.48
CA ARG A 86 -3.34 -9.92 12.60
C ARG A 86 -4.40 -11.02 12.46
N HIS A 87 -4.05 -12.25 12.83
CA HIS A 87 -4.96 -13.41 12.80
C HIS A 87 -5.98 -13.45 13.95
N ASP A 88 -5.68 -12.79 15.06
CA ASP A 88 -6.51 -12.73 16.26
C ASP A 88 -7.48 -11.55 16.25
N MET A 89 -7.10 -10.43 15.63
CA MET A 89 -7.88 -9.18 15.70
C MET A 89 -7.85 -8.30 14.43
N GLY A 90 -7.13 -8.72 13.38
CA GLY A 90 -6.98 -7.95 12.15
C GLY A 90 -7.79 -8.53 10.99
N LEU A 91 -7.43 -8.15 9.76
CA LEU A 91 -8.12 -8.59 8.55
C LEU A 91 -8.19 -10.12 8.42
N TYR A 92 -7.15 -10.84 8.84
CA TYR A 92 -7.18 -12.31 8.82
C TYR A 92 -8.22 -12.90 9.79
N SER A 93 -8.47 -12.27 10.94
CA SER A 93 -9.50 -12.74 11.87
C SER A 93 -10.92 -12.55 11.32
N LEU A 94 -11.06 -11.69 10.31
CA LEU A 94 -12.32 -11.43 9.61
C LEU A 94 -12.52 -12.35 8.38
N GLY A 95 -11.62 -13.31 8.16
CA GLY A 95 -11.72 -14.29 7.08
C GLY A 95 -11.16 -13.81 5.73
N THR A 96 -10.41 -12.71 5.70
CA THR A 96 -9.64 -12.34 4.51
C THR A 96 -8.39 -13.22 4.37
N GLU A 97 -7.80 -13.25 3.18
CA GLU A 97 -6.62 -14.05 2.85
C GLU A 97 -5.57 -13.23 2.10
N ALA A 98 -4.30 -13.65 2.19
CA ALA A 98 -3.22 -13.03 1.44
C ALA A 98 -3.50 -13.08 -0.08
N GLY A 99 -3.13 -12.02 -0.79
CA GLY A 99 -3.43 -11.86 -2.21
C GLY A 99 -4.83 -11.32 -2.50
N GLN A 100 -5.71 -11.17 -1.50
CA GLN A 100 -6.99 -10.51 -1.71
C GLN A 100 -6.85 -8.97 -1.73
N PRO A 101 -7.67 -8.26 -2.54
CA PRO A 101 -7.68 -6.80 -2.56
C PRO A 101 -8.34 -6.21 -1.32
N VAL A 102 -7.66 -5.23 -0.72
CA VAL A 102 -8.13 -4.46 0.43
C VAL A 102 -8.08 -2.98 0.06
N ALA A 103 -9.25 -2.34 0.08
CA ALA A 103 -9.34 -0.92 -0.18
C ALA A 103 -9.03 -0.08 1.07
N VAL A 104 -8.37 1.06 0.86
CA VAL A 104 -8.20 2.10 1.88
C VAL A 104 -8.83 3.37 1.33
N ALA A 105 -9.88 3.83 2.02
CA ALA A 105 -10.54 5.11 1.78
C ALA A 105 -10.45 5.95 3.06
N LEU A 106 -9.23 6.40 3.35
CA LEU A 106 -8.87 7.26 4.47
C LEU A 106 -8.29 8.58 3.93
N PRO A 107 -8.46 9.71 4.63
CA PRO A 107 -7.74 10.94 4.29
C PRO A 107 -6.23 10.80 4.49
N ASN A 108 -5.47 11.85 4.18
CA ASN A 108 -4.02 11.89 4.36
C ASN A 108 -3.62 11.94 5.85
N THR A 109 -3.80 10.82 6.54
CA THR A 109 -3.58 10.69 7.98
C THR A 109 -2.60 9.59 8.34
N ALA A 110 -2.17 9.57 9.60
CA ALA A 110 -1.35 8.51 10.19
C ALA A 110 -2.00 7.12 10.03
N GLU A 111 -3.32 7.03 10.16
CA GLU A 111 -4.09 5.80 9.98
C GLU A 111 -4.02 5.31 8.53
N ALA A 112 -4.07 6.22 7.55
CA ALA A 112 -3.92 5.85 6.15
C ALA A 112 -2.51 5.29 5.87
N ALA A 113 -1.48 5.97 6.37
CA ALA A 113 -0.10 5.52 6.21
C ALA A 113 0.14 4.13 6.84
N THR A 114 -0.27 3.94 8.10
CA THR A 114 -0.11 2.66 8.80
C THR A 114 -0.94 1.55 8.17
N SER A 115 -2.15 1.85 7.68
CA SER A 115 -2.98 0.88 6.97
C SER A 115 -2.34 0.41 5.67
N MET A 116 -1.77 1.33 4.88
CA MET A 116 -1.06 0.98 3.65
C MET A 116 0.16 0.08 3.93
N VAL A 117 0.96 0.43 4.94
CA VAL A 117 2.12 -0.38 5.35
C VAL A 117 1.67 -1.76 5.83
N GLY A 118 0.61 -1.83 6.64
CA GLY A 118 0.07 -3.07 7.16
C GLY A 118 -0.47 -4.00 6.08
N ILE A 119 -1.25 -3.46 5.13
CA ILE A 119 -1.77 -4.20 3.97
C ILE A 119 -0.63 -4.81 3.15
N MET A 120 0.33 -3.97 2.75
CA MET A 120 1.48 -4.41 1.95
C MET A 120 2.35 -5.43 2.69
N SER A 121 2.55 -5.25 3.99
CA SER A 121 3.39 -6.15 4.81
C SER A 121 2.71 -7.47 5.10
N SER A 122 1.38 -7.49 5.10
CA SER A 122 0.58 -8.69 5.34
C SER A 122 0.32 -9.49 4.06
N GLY A 123 0.71 -8.99 2.89
CA GLY A 123 0.56 -9.69 1.61
C GLY A 123 -0.80 -9.48 0.92
N PHE A 124 -1.58 -8.49 1.34
CA PHE A 124 -2.81 -8.08 0.67
C PHE A 124 -2.49 -7.18 -0.55
N ILE A 125 -3.43 -7.09 -1.49
CA ILE A 125 -3.35 -6.15 -2.62
C ILE A 125 -3.94 -4.81 -2.18
N LEU A 126 -3.11 -3.76 -2.11
CA LEU A 126 -3.56 -2.43 -1.75
C LEU A 126 -4.36 -1.76 -2.87
N VAL A 127 -5.60 -1.37 -2.58
CA VAL A 127 -6.42 -0.53 -3.45
C VAL A 127 -6.63 0.82 -2.78
N PHE A 128 -5.91 1.85 -3.23
CA PHE A 128 -6.07 3.19 -2.66
C PHE A 128 -7.21 3.95 -3.34
N VAL A 129 -8.13 4.51 -2.56
CA VAL A 129 -9.30 5.22 -3.07
C VAL A 129 -9.53 6.50 -2.27
N SER A 130 -9.93 7.58 -2.93
CA SER A 130 -10.28 8.81 -2.23
C SER A 130 -11.60 8.64 -1.45
N PRO A 131 -11.68 9.01 -0.15
CA PRO A 131 -12.94 9.01 0.57
C PRO A 131 -13.90 10.15 0.17
N SER A 132 -13.45 11.11 -0.64
CA SER A 132 -14.25 12.28 -1.00
C SER A 132 -15.29 12.01 -2.10
N ASP A 133 -15.07 10.99 -2.92
CA ASP A 133 -15.85 10.68 -4.14
C ASP A 133 -16.51 9.30 -4.02
N ALA A 134 -17.81 9.32 -3.72
CA ALA A 134 -18.66 8.15 -3.57
C ALA A 134 -18.78 7.33 -4.86
N VAL A 135 -18.81 7.98 -6.03
CA VAL A 135 -19.00 7.32 -7.33
C VAL A 135 -17.73 6.58 -7.71
N GLU A 136 -16.57 7.23 -7.56
CA GLU A 136 -15.29 6.57 -7.78
C GLU A 136 -15.07 5.42 -6.80
N LEU A 137 -15.50 5.57 -5.53
CA LEU A 137 -15.43 4.51 -4.54
C LEU A 137 -16.21 3.27 -4.96
N GLY A 138 -17.49 3.41 -5.32
CA GLY A 138 -18.30 2.29 -5.81
C GLY A 138 -17.71 1.64 -7.06
N ARG A 139 -17.25 2.45 -8.02
CA ARG A 139 -16.61 1.95 -9.25
C ARG A 139 -15.33 1.14 -8.95
N ARG A 140 -14.51 1.60 -7.99
CA ARG A 140 -13.30 0.89 -7.59
C ARG A 140 -13.62 -0.43 -6.91
N LEU A 141 -14.52 -0.42 -5.92
CA LEU A 141 -14.94 -1.64 -5.22
C LEU A 141 -15.45 -2.70 -6.19
N SER A 142 -16.27 -2.30 -7.16
CA SER A 142 -16.75 -3.19 -8.23
C SER A 142 -15.64 -3.74 -9.11
N ALA A 143 -14.71 -2.88 -9.54
CA ALA A 143 -13.66 -3.28 -10.47
C ALA A 143 -12.58 -4.17 -9.83
N THR A 144 -12.34 -4.01 -8.52
CA THR A 144 -11.28 -4.73 -7.81
C THR A 144 -11.79 -5.90 -6.99
N HIS A 145 -13.10 -6.05 -6.78
CA HIS A 145 -13.69 -7.09 -5.94
C HIS A 145 -13.02 -7.17 -4.56
N CYS A 146 -12.93 -6.02 -3.88
CA CYS A 146 -12.27 -5.94 -2.59
C CYS A 146 -12.93 -6.86 -1.56
N ALA A 147 -12.10 -7.63 -0.84
CA ALA A 147 -12.56 -8.41 0.29
C ALA A 147 -12.88 -7.53 1.51
N ALA A 148 -12.13 -6.44 1.68
CA ALA A 148 -12.31 -5.49 2.77
C ALA A 148 -12.07 -4.04 2.33
N LEU A 149 -12.64 -3.11 3.10
CA LEU A 149 -12.49 -1.67 2.96
C LEU A 149 -12.21 -1.05 4.33
N ILE A 150 -11.07 -0.35 4.43
CA ILE A 150 -10.69 0.44 5.60
C ILE A 150 -11.14 1.89 5.40
N VAL A 151 -11.98 2.40 6.31
CA VAL A 151 -12.61 3.73 6.22
C VAL A 151 -12.62 4.46 7.56
N GLN A 152 -12.79 5.78 7.51
CA GLN A 152 -13.19 6.57 8.66
C GLN A 152 -14.71 6.57 8.78
N ARG A 153 -15.21 6.47 10.01
CA ARG A 153 -16.66 6.50 10.27
C ARG A 153 -17.30 7.81 9.80
N GLN A 154 -16.63 8.93 10.06
CA GLN A 154 -17.06 10.25 9.61
C GLN A 154 -15.95 10.92 8.81
N TYR A 155 -16.30 11.48 7.65
CA TYR A 155 -15.37 12.26 6.83
C TYR A 155 -16.07 13.48 6.22
N GLN A 156 -15.51 14.67 6.45
CA GLN A 156 -16.08 15.95 5.98
C GLN A 156 -17.56 16.14 6.36
N GLY A 157 -17.94 15.73 7.58
CA GLY A 157 -19.31 15.84 8.08
C GLY A 157 -20.30 14.83 7.48
N ARG A 158 -19.83 13.87 6.67
CA ARG A 158 -20.64 12.76 6.14
C ARG A 158 -20.45 11.50 6.97
N ASP A 159 -21.53 10.76 7.17
CA ASP A 159 -21.49 9.39 7.70
C ASP A 159 -21.09 8.44 6.57
N THR A 160 -19.82 8.02 6.57
CA THR A 160 -19.25 7.15 5.54
C THR A 160 -19.90 5.77 5.57
N ILE A 161 -20.31 5.30 6.75
CA ILE A 161 -20.92 3.97 6.91
C ILE A 161 -22.32 3.97 6.28
N ALA A 162 -23.14 4.97 6.63
CA ALA A 162 -24.46 5.12 6.03
C ALA A 162 -24.38 5.27 4.49
N MET A 163 -23.37 6.01 4.01
CA MET A 163 -23.10 6.12 2.58
C MET A 163 -22.79 4.75 1.95
N LEU A 164 -21.90 3.96 2.55
CA LEU A 164 -21.52 2.63 2.06
C LEU A 164 -22.66 1.62 2.13
N GLU A 165 -23.52 1.68 3.14
CA GLU A 165 -24.70 0.81 3.26
C GLU A 165 -25.74 1.08 2.16
N SER A 166 -25.74 2.29 1.60
CA SER A 166 -26.59 2.63 0.46
C SER A 166 -26.03 2.17 -0.90
N MET A 167 -24.79 1.67 -0.94
CA MET A 167 -24.08 1.27 -2.17
C MET A 167 -24.17 -0.25 -2.40
N PRO A 168 -24.78 -0.72 -3.51
CA PRO A 168 -24.74 -2.13 -3.90
C PRO A 168 -23.33 -2.67 -4.07
N GLU A 169 -22.39 -1.83 -4.53
CA GLU A 169 -20.99 -2.19 -4.77
C GLU A 169 -20.21 -2.50 -3.47
N ALA A 170 -20.74 -2.10 -2.32
CA ALA A 170 -20.16 -2.37 -1.00
C ALA A 170 -20.82 -3.58 -0.31
N GLU A 171 -21.76 -4.26 -0.97
CA GLU A 171 -22.36 -5.50 -0.47
C GLU A 171 -21.31 -6.61 -0.39
N GLY A 172 -21.27 -7.33 0.74
CA GLY A 172 -20.27 -8.38 0.98
C GLY A 172 -18.84 -7.91 1.28
N VAL A 173 -18.54 -6.62 1.13
CA VAL A 173 -17.24 -6.05 1.51
C VAL A 173 -17.16 -5.87 3.03
N ILE A 174 -16.11 -6.41 3.64
CA ILE A 174 -15.86 -6.24 5.09
C ILE A 174 -15.48 -4.78 5.36
N LYS A 175 -16.24 -4.10 6.22
CA LYS A 175 -16.02 -2.69 6.57
C LYS A 175 -15.23 -2.62 7.88
N VAL A 176 -13.99 -2.17 7.79
CA VAL A 176 -13.12 -1.95 8.96
C VAL A 176 -13.04 -0.45 9.19
N TRP A 177 -13.50 0.01 10.34
CA TRP A 177 -13.36 1.41 10.71
C TRP A 177 -12.05 1.65 11.46
N ARG A 178 -11.39 2.75 11.14
CA ARG A 178 -10.34 3.33 11.99
C ARG A 178 -10.70 4.77 12.29
N GLU A 179 -10.80 5.06 13.58
CA GLU A 179 -10.87 6.43 14.09
C GLU A 179 -9.48 6.82 14.62
N ASN A 180 -9.29 8.11 14.91
CA ASN A 180 -8.01 8.76 15.28
C ASN A 180 -7.35 8.18 16.56
N GLN A 181 -7.05 6.89 16.58
CA GLN A 181 -6.31 6.22 17.64
C GLN A 181 -4.83 6.42 17.35
N CYS A 182 -4.36 7.60 17.71
CA CYS A 182 -2.96 7.93 17.66
C CYS A 182 -2.27 7.33 18.89
N TYR A 183 -1.29 6.48 18.63
CA TYR A 183 -0.40 5.96 19.67
C TYR A 183 0.83 6.86 19.75
N ARG A 184 1.18 7.29 20.96
CA ARG A 184 2.47 7.92 21.29
C ARG A 184 3.18 7.02 22.28
N ASP A 185 4.41 6.63 21.97
CA ASP A 185 5.22 5.76 22.83
C ASP A 185 4.50 4.44 23.22
N GLY A 186 3.73 3.86 22.27
CA GLY A 186 2.96 2.63 22.51
C GLY A 186 1.74 2.79 23.42
N LYS A 187 1.32 4.01 23.77
CA LYS A 187 0.09 4.28 24.55
C LYS A 187 -0.93 5.01 23.69
N GLU A 188 -2.19 4.59 23.80
CA GLU A 188 -3.34 5.32 23.23
C GLU A 188 -3.37 6.71 23.87
N VAL A 189 -3.26 7.76 23.05
CA VAL A 189 -3.39 9.14 23.53
C VAL A 189 -4.83 9.56 23.26
N PRO A 190 -5.62 9.93 24.30
CA PRO A 190 -6.92 10.55 24.07
C PRO A 190 -6.72 11.83 23.23
N GLN A 191 -7.64 12.11 22.30
CA GLN A 191 -7.66 13.40 21.63
C GLN A 191 -7.64 14.52 22.68
N LEU A 192 -6.75 15.50 22.51
CA LEU A 192 -6.92 16.79 23.17
C LEU A 192 -8.13 17.46 22.51
N ASP A 193 -9.12 17.79 23.34
CA ASP A 193 -10.34 18.53 22.96
C ASP A 193 -10.03 19.85 22.24
#